data_AF-A0A1S3CZ49-F1
#
_entry.id   AF-A0A1S3CZ49-F1
#
_cell.length_a   1.000
_cell.length_b   1.000
_cell.length_c   1.000
_cell.angle_alpha   90.00
_cell.angle_beta   90.00
_cell.angle_gamma   90.00
#
_symmetry.space_group_name_H-M   'P 1'
#
loop_
_entity.id
_entity.type
_entity.pdbx_description
1 polymer ?
#
loop_
_entity_poly.entity_id
_entity_poly.type
_entity_poly.pdbx_seq_one_letter_code
_entity_poly.pdbx_strand_id
1 'polypeptide(L)' 'MYFIKGNNESLSIGAGDGKFGLWLDGDLYQGRSEPCSTYGNEPLSPQQDFVVKTLECWAFI' A
#
# COMPACT_ATOMS: atom_id res chain seq x y z
N MET A 1 11.66 -1.02 -10.22
CA MET A 1 10.43 -1.81 -10.03
C MET A 1 10.53 -2.45 -8.65
N TYR A 2 9.58 -2.19 -7.77
CA TYR A 2 9.63 -2.62 -6.37
C TYR A 2 8.28 -3.25 -6.00
N PHE A 3 8.32 -4.50 -5.56
CA PHE A 3 7.11 -5.24 -5.23
C PHE A 3 6.67 -5.00 -3.79
N ILE A 4 7.56 -5.10 -2.81
CA ILE A 4 7.24 -4.91 -1.40
C ILE A 4 8.39 -4.20 -0.71
N LYS A 5 8.09 -3.23 0.14
CA LYS A 5 9.02 -2.57 1.07
C LYS A 5 8.33 -2.43 2.43
N GLY A 6 9.02 -2.74 3.50
CA GLY A 6 8.52 -2.56 4.85
C GLY A 6 9.61 -2.13 5.82
N ASN A 7 9.25 -1.26 6.76
CA ASN A 7 10.03 -0.87 7.93
C ASN A 7 9.05 -0.53 9.09
N ASN A 8 9.57 -0.06 10.22
CA ASN A 8 8.73 0.25 11.38
C ASN A 8 7.78 1.43 11.12
N GLU A 9 8.09 2.27 10.12
CA GLU A 9 7.33 3.46 9.80
C GLU A 9 6.25 3.22 8.73
N SER A 10 6.35 2.14 7.94
CA SER A 10 5.43 1.88 6.83
C SER A 10 5.53 0.48 6.22
N LEU A 11 4.45 0.07 5.58
CA LEU A 11 4.39 -1.05 4.63
C LEU A 11 3.95 -0.53 3.26
N SER A 12 4.63 -0.95 2.19
CA SER A 12 4.31 -0.57 0.82
C SER A 12 4.30 -1.79 -0.10
N ILE A 13 3.29 -1.87 -0.96
CA ILE A 13 3.11 -2.93 -1.96
C ILE A 13 2.93 -2.27 -3.32
N GLY A 14 3.86 -2.55 -4.23
CA GLY A 14 3.98 -1.90 -5.53
C GLY A 14 4.49 -0.48 -5.40
N ALA A 15 5.59 -0.15 -6.07
CA ALA A 15 6.05 1.23 -6.16
C ALA A 15 6.65 1.57 -7.52
N GLY A 16 6.59 2.85 -7.87
CA GLY A 16 7.17 3.40 -9.09
C GLY A 16 7.05 4.92 -9.09
N ASP A 17 8.11 5.62 -9.51
CA ASP A 17 8.13 7.09 -9.65
C ASP A 17 7.69 7.86 -8.39
N GLY A 18 8.08 7.35 -7.20
CA GLY A 18 7.74 7.94 -5.90
C GLY A 18 6.31 7.67 -5.42
N LYS A 19 5.51 6.92 -6.18
CA LYS A 19 4.15 6.52 -5.83
C LYS A 19 4.09 5.06 -5.39
N PHE A 20 3.09 4.75 -4.58
CA PHE A 20 2.84 3.42 -4.03
C PHE A 20 1.48 2.91 -4.50
N GLY A 21 1.43 1.67 -4.99
CA GLY A 21 0.18 0.99 -5.32
C GLY A 21 -0.71 0.86 -4.08
N LEU A 22 -0.08 0.48 -2.97
CA LEU A 22 -0.65 0.50 -1.63
C LEU A 22 0.45 0.87 -0.64
N TRP A 23 0.16 1.82 0.25
CA TRP A 23 1.00 2.21 1.37
C TRP A 23 0.14 2.23 2.63
N LEU A 24 0.71 1.78 3.74
CA LEU A 24 0.15 1.86 5.08
C LEU A 24 1.20 2.46 6.01
N ASP A 25 0.76 3.29 6.96
CA ASP A 25 1.62 3.81 8.02
C ASP A 25 2.02 2.71 9.02
N GLY A 26 2.99 3.02 9.89
CA GLY A 26 3.50 2.09 10.91
C GLY A 26 2.46 1.67 11.95
N ASP A 27 1.44 2.49 12.16
CA ASP A 27 0.31 2.19 13.05
C ASP A 27 -0.78 1.36 12.35
N LEU A 28 -0.62 1.06 11.05
CA LEU A 28 -1.59 0.35 10.21
C LEU A 28 -2.99 0.98 10.25
N TYR A 29 -3.04 2.31 10.37
CA TYR A 29 -4.25 3.10 10.54
C TYR A 29 -4.51 4.02 9.35
N GLN A 30 -3.48 4.68 8.83
CA GLN A 30 -3.58 5.50 7.62
C GLN A 30 -3.06 4.71 6.42
N GLY A 31 -3.78 4.83 5.30
CA GLY A 31 -3.39 4.20 4.05
C GLY A 31 -3.47 5.16 2.88
N ARG A 32 -2.69 4.84 1.85
CA ARG A 32 -2.67 5.56 0.58
C ARG A 32 -2.61 4.58 -0.60
N SER A 33 -3.32 4.88 -1.66
CA SER A 33 -3.24 4.14 -2.92
C SER A 33 -3.15 5.08 -4.11
N GLU A 34 -2.18 4.83 -4.99
CA GLU A 34 -1.94 5.58 -6.21
C GLU A 34 -1.67 4.62 -7.38
N PRO A 35 -1.71 5.12 -8.63
CA PRO A 35 -1.20 4.34 -9.75
C PRO A 35 0.28 4.04 -9.55
N CYS A 36 0.69 2.80 -9.83
CA CYS A 36 2.09 2.43 -9.81
C CYS A 36 2.50 1.64 -11.06
N SER A 37 3.74 1.84 -11.51
CA SER A 37 4.27 1.17 -12.70
C SER A 37 4.61 -0.31 -12.49
N THR A 38 4.72 -0.77 -11.24
CA THR A 38 4.98 -2.19 -10.94
C THR A 38 3.79 -3.07 -11.32
N TYR A 39 2.56 -2.58 -11.13
CA TYR A 39 1.34 -3.35 -11.42
C TYR A 39 0.46 -2.72 -12.51
N GLY A 40 0.71 -1.47 -12.91
CA GLY A 40 -0.17 -0.76 -13.86
C GLY A 40 -1.59 -0.56 -13.31
N ASN A 41 -1.74 -0.46 -11.98
CA ASN A 41 -3.03 -0.29 -11.33
C ASN A 41 -3.48 1.18 -11.36
N GLU A 42 -4.79 1.39 -11.22
CA GLU A 42 -5.39 2.65 -10.79
C GLU A 42 -5.48 2.69 -9.24
N PRO A 43 -5.81 3.83 -8.60
CA PRO A 43 -6.03 3.86 -7.16
C PRO A 43 -7.07 2.83 -6.71
N LEU A 44 -6.76 2.11 -5.63
CA LEU A 44 -7.59 1.01 -5.11
C LEU A 44 -8.77 1.49 -4.26
N SER A 45 -8.85 2.79 -4.01
CA SER A 45 -9.89 3.46 -3.23
C SER A 45 -10.39 4.72 -3.97
N PRO A 46 -11.63 5.18 -3.72
CA PRO A 46 -12.16 6.39 -4.36
C PRO A 46 -11.37 7.66 -4.05
N GLN A 47 -10.78 7.75 -2.86
CA GLN A 47 -9.80 8.77 -2.49
C GLN A 47 -8.41 8.16 -2.39
N GLN A 48 -7.37 8.94 -2.67
CA GLN A 48 -5.98 8.45 -2.55
C GLN A 48 -5.66 8.07 -1.11
N ASP A 49 -6.08 8.88 -0.14
CA ASP A 49 -5.90 8.62 1.29
C ASP A 49 -7.15 7.98 1.90
N PHE A 50 -6.95 7.02 2.81
CA PHE A 50 -8.03 6.32 3.49
C PHE A 50 -7.62 5.89 4.91
N VAL A 51 -8.63 5.61 5.74
CA VAL A 51 -8.45 5.07 7.08
C VAL A 51 -8.73 3.58 7.08
N VAL A 52 -7.81 2.79 7.64
CA VAL A 52 -7.97 1.36 7.81
C VAL A 52 -8.93 1.09 8.95
N LYS A 53 -10.02 0.39 8.64
CA LYS A 53 -10.98 -0.08 9.66
C LYS A 53 -10.53 -1.40 10.29
N THR A 54 -10.03 -2.32 9.46
CA THR A 54 -9.59 -3.65 9.86
C THR A 54 -8.57 -4.14 8.83
N LEU A 55 -7.51 -4.81 9.30
CA LEU A 55 -6.50 -5.44 8.47
C LEU A 55 -6.36 -6.90 8.86
N GLU A 56 -6.33 -7.79 7.88
CA GLU A 56 -6.17 -9.23 8.07
C GLU A 56 -4.97 -9.71 7.24
N CYS A 57 -4.17 -10.62 7.82
CA CYS A 57 -3.05 -11.26 7.15
C CYS A 57 -3.22 -12.78 7.22
N TRP A 58 -3.23 -13.42 6.06
CA TRP A 58 -3.51 -14.85 5.92
C TRP A 58 -2.26 -15.58 5.41
N ALA A 59 -1.98 -16.75 5.97
CA ALA A 59 -0.89 -17.64 5.55
C ALA A 59 -1.44 -19.02 5.17
N PHE A 60 -0.76 -19.71 4.26
CA PHE A 60 -1.08 -21.08 3.87
C PHE A 60 -0.22 -22.06 4.69
N ILE A 61 -0.81 -23.21 5.06
CA ILE A 61 -0.12 -24.33 5.75
C ILE A 61 0.12 -25.44 4.74
#